data_AF-A0A976AL68-F1
#
_entry.id   AF-A0A976AL68-F1
#
_cell.length_a   1.000
_cell.length_b   1.000
_cell.length_c   1.000
_cell.angle_alpha   90.00
_cell.angle_beta   90.00
_cell.angle_gamma   90.00
#
_symmetry.space_group_name_H-M   'P 1'
#
loop_
_entity.id
_entity.type
_entity.pdbx_description
1 polymer ?
#
loop_
_entity_poly.entity_id
_entity_poly.type
_entity_poly.pdbx_seq_one_letter_code
_entity_poly.pdbx_strand_id
1 'polypeptide(L)'
;MSLPLPSPFSAVSATRTRRRGSRTVLPLLALAAALAGPASAQNGPLSLAVPTSPVGGIQSTDPGMGEAQQAANARRYEDAIKGFDRVLATNPRNAQARFQRAWALAQAGREDEAIQAFSEMAQDFPELPEPHNNLALLYAKRGDLKRAEAELLLATEVKPAFAVGYTNLGDVYRRLAEQAYTEALRRNPGDARASAGLRQLAPASAVAAPPKPAAPAATGRKAAPGGRQSPASAPAAN
;
A
#
# COMPACT_ATOMS: atom_id res chain seq x y z
N MET A 1 -33.07 -61.24 1.43
CA MET A 1 -32.29 -60.20 2.11
C MET A 1 -30.98 -60.03 1.35
N SER A 2 -30.70 -58.81 0.90
CA SER A 2 -29.46 -58.28 0.32
C SER A 2 -28.97 -58.84 -1.03
N LEU A 3 -29.20 -58.04 -2.08
CA LEU A 3 -28.65 -58.13 -3.43
C LEU A 3 -27.18 -57.65 -3.47
N PRO A 4 -26.32 -58.22 -4.33
CA PRO A 4 -24.99 -57.68 -4.61
C PRO A 4 -25.02 -56.58 -5.69
N LEU A 5 -24.23 -55.52 -5.48
CA LEU A 5 -23.94 -54.49 -6.49
C LEU A 5 -22.73 -54.91 -7.35
N PRO A 6 -22.76 -54.72 -8.68
CA PRO A 6 -21.59 -54.90 -9.53
C PRO A 6 -20.75 -53.62 -9.65
N SER A 7 -19.42 -53.77 -9.76
CA SER A 7 -18.48 -52.73 -10.18
C SER A 7 -17.98 -53.00 -11.60
N PRO A 8 -18.01 -52.02 -12.53
CA PRO A 8 -17.26 -52.12 -13.77
C PRO A 8 -16.02 -51.20 -13.74
N PHE A 9 -14.82 -51.80 -13.81
CA PHE A 9 -13.60 -51.14 -14.28
C PHE A 9 -13.34 -51.61 -15.73
N SER A 10 -13.45 -50.70 -16.70
CA SER A 10 -12.75 -50.77 -17.99
C SER A 10 -12.98 -49.50 -18.82
N ALA A 11 -11.91 -48.75 -19.08
CA ALA A 11 -11.75 -47.89 -20.25
C ALA A 11 -10.24 -47.64 -20.41
N VAL A 12 -9.54 -48.42 -21.24
CA VAL A 12 -9.28 -48.16 -22.68
C VAL A 12 -8.36 -46.97 -22.90
N SER A 13 -7.10 -47.28 -23.20
CA SER A 13 -6.11 -46.39 -23.80
C SER A 13 -6.50 -46.09 -25.26
N ALA A 14 -6.40 -44.82 -25.67
CA ALA A 14 -6.45 -44.44 -27.07
C ALA A 14 -5.40 -43.37 -27.40
N THR A 15 -4.44 -43.82 -28.18
CA THR A 15 -3.45 -43.10 -28.99
C THR A 15 -3.97 -41.82 -29.63
N ARG A 16 -3.27 -40.70 -29.43
CA ARG A 16 -3.55 -39.42 -30.10
C ARG A 16 -2.60 -39.24 -31.29
N THR A 17 -3.14 -39.46 -32.49
CA THR A 17 -2.45 -39.24 -33.77
C THR A 17 -2.43 -37.74 -34.11
N ARG A 18 -1.26 -37.32 -34.58
CA ARG A 18 -0.86 -35.97 -35.00
C ARG A 18 -1.61 -35.54 -36.28
N ARG A 19 -2.11 -34.30 -36.35
CA ARG A 19 -2.37 -33.64 -37.66
C ARG A 19 -1.88 -32.20 -37.66
N ARG A 20 -0.89 -31.98 -38.54
CA ARG A 20 -0.20 -30.73 -38.85
C ARG A 20 -1.09 -29.98 -39.85
N GLY A 21 -1.51 -28.76 -39.52
CA GLY A 21 -2.28 -27.88 -40.39
C GLY A 21 -1.77 -26.45 -40.23
N SER A 22 -0.88 -26.06 -41.13
CA SER A 22 -0.33 -24.72 -41.27
C SER A 22 -1.37 -23.77 -41.86
N ARG A 23 -1.82 -22.80 -41.06
CA ARG A 23 -2.55 -21.62 -41.53
C ARG A 23 -1.78 -20.38 -41.11
N THR A 24 -1.10 -19.79 -42.08
CA THR A 24 -0.47 -18.48 -42.00
C THR A 24 -1.57 -17.43 -41.94
N VAL A 25 -1.69 -16.74 -40.81
CA VAL A 25 -2.55 -15.56 -40.63
C VAL A 25 -1.62 -14.44 -40.18
N LEU A 26 -1.45 -13.40 -41.01
CA LEU A 26 -0.78 -12.17 -40.64
C LEU A 26 -1.56 -11.48 -39.50
N PRO A 27 -0.92 -11.03 -38.41
CA PRO A 27 -1.51 -10.03 -37.54
C PRO A 27 -1.04 -8.63 -37.94
N LEU A 28 -2.04 -7.75 -38.09
CA LEU A 28 -1.92 -6.29 -38.14
C LEU A 28 -1.07 -5.74 -36.98
N LEU A 29 -0.33 -4.68 -37.27
CA LEU A 29 0.14 -3.71 -36.28
C LEU A 29 -1.03 -3.31 -35.35
N ALA A 30 -0.92 -3.65 -34.07
CA ALA A 30 -1.69 -3.03 -33.00
C ALA A 30 -0.71 -2.24 -32.11
N LEU A 31 -0.67 -0.94 -32.35
CA LEU A 31 -0.12 0.05 -31.44
C LEU A 31 -1.09 0.20 -30.25
N ALA A 32 -0.52 0.43 -29.06
CA ALA A 32 -1.17 0.77 -27.79
C ALA A 32 -1.68 -0.39 -26.92
N ALA A 33 -0.84 -0.80 -25.99
CA ALA A 33 -1.28 -1.05 -24.62
C ALA A 33 -0.37 -0.24 -23.69
N ALA A 34 -0.98 0.75 -23.04
CA ALA A 34 -0.35 1.68 -22.14
C ALA A 34 0.37 0.96 -20.99
N LEU A 35 1.45 1.59 -20.54
CA LEU A 35 2.12 1.34 -19.26
C LEU A 35 1.10 1.35 -18.12
N ALA A 36 0.62 0.18 -17.72
CA ALA A 36 0.11 -0.03 -16.37
C ALA A 36 1.30 -0.46 -15.49
N GLY A 37 2.16 0.50 -15.16
CA GLY A 37 3.05 0.35 -14.01
C GLY A 37 2.19 0.37 -12.73
N PRO A 38 2.59 -0.32 -11.64
CA PRO A 38 1.85 -0.27 -10.40
C PRO A 38 1.86 1.16 -9.87
N ALA A 39 0.72 1.84 -9.96
CA ALA A 39 0.44 3.05 -9.20
C ALA A 39 0.18 2.66 -7.73
N SER A 40 1.21 2.13 -7.06
CA SER A 40 1.13 1.66 -5.68
C SER A 40 2.44 1.97 -4.99
N ALA A 41 2.59 3.20 -4.52
CA ALA A 41 3.45 3.61 -3.39
C ALA A 41 3.65 5.13 -3.39
N GLN A 42 2.61 5.92 -3.15
CA GLN A 42 2.81 7.35 -2.84
C GLN A 42 2.19 7.77 -1.50
N ASN A 43 1.80 6.78 -0.70
CA ASN A 43 1.64 6.91 0.75
C ASN A 43 2.88 6.30 1.38
N GLY A 44 3.90 7.12 1.64
CA GLY A 44 5.14 6.66 2.26
C GLY A 44 4.83 5.75 3.46
N PRO A 45 5.61 4.68 3.70
CA PRO A 45 5.29 3.72 4.75
C PRO A 45 5.14 4.45 6.08
N LEU A 46 4.13 4.05 6.86
CA LEU A 46 4.15 4.27 8.30
C LEU A 46 5.51 3.75 8.77
N SER A 47 6.42 4.66 9.09
CA SER A 47 7.79 4.30 9.41
C SER A 47 7.93 4.22 10.91
N LEU A 48 8.60 3.17 11.38
CA LEU A 48 9.00 3.10 12.79
C LEU A 48 9.75 4.38 13.12
N ALA A 49 9.19 5.18 14.02
CA ALA A 49 9.87 6.36 14.52
C ALA A 49 11.21 5.91 15.11
N VAL A 50 12.27 6.71 14.92
CA VAL A 50 13.46 6.54 15.74
C VAL A 50 13.00 6.67 17.18
N PRO A 51 13.32 5.73 18.07
CA PRO A 51 12.95 5.82 19.47
C PRO A 51 13.79 6.91 20.12
N THR A 52 13.36 8.16 19.92
CA THR A 52 13.95 9.36 20.50
C THR A 52 13.46 9.58 21.93
N SER A 53 12.42 8.87 22.34
CA SER A 53 11.90 8.87 23.70
C SER A 53 12.08 7.51 24.37
N PRO A 54 12.44 7.49 25.67
CA PRO A 54 12.47 6.25 26.44
C PRO A 54 11.08 5.61 26.49
N VAL A 55 11.05 4.29 26.39
CA VAL A 55 9.84 3.48 26.59
C VAL A 55 9.27 3.76 27.97
N GLY A 56 7.98 4.12 28.05
CA GLY A 56 7.37 4.45 29.34
C GLY A 56 7.93 5.70 30.05
N GLY A 57 8.76 6.51 29.36
CA GLY A 57 9.28 7.77 29.90
C GLY A 57 10.55 7.65 30.77
N ILE A 58 11.12 6.45 30.96
CA ILE A 58 12.29 6.24 31.83
C ILE A 58 13.49 5.72 31.04
N GLN A 59 14.63 6.40 31.15
CA GLN A 59 15.90 5.95 30.58
C GLN A 59 16.56 4.94 31.53
N SER A 60 16.92 3.77 31.00
CA SER A 60 17.72 2.77 31.68
C SER A 60 19.18 3.18 31.72
N THR A 61 19.80 2.98 32.88
CA THR A 61 21.23 3.21 33.13
C THR A 61 22.03 1.90 33.17
N ASP A 62 21.44 0.79 32.71
CA ASP A 62 22.07 -0.52 32.75
C ASP A 62 23.39 -0.52 31.94
N PRO A 63 24.45 -1.19 32.43
CA PRO A 63 25.73 -1.25 31.72
C PRO A 63 25.57 -1.78 30.29
N GLY A 64 26.15 -1.08 29.31
CA GLY A 64 26.09 -1.45 27.89
C GLY A 64 24.95 -0.79 27.10
N MET A 65 23.97 -0.16 27.75
CA MET A 65 22.88 0.56 27.06
C MET A 65 23.41 1.66 26.13
N GLY A 66 24.36 2.46 26.61
CA GLY A 66 24.93 3.58 25.84
C GLY A 66 25.64 3.14 24.55
N GLU A 67 26.46 2.09 24.64
CA GLU A 67 27.16 1.52 23.47
C GLU A 67 26.20 0.97 22.43
N ALA A 68 25.19 0.21 22.89
CA ALA A 68 24.17 -0.38 22.02
C ALA A 68 23.35 0.72 21.32
N GLN A 69 22.96 1.76 22.05
CA GLN A 69 22.24 2.91 21.48
C GLN A 69 23.12 3.68 20.48
N GLN A 70 24.41 3.85 20.75
CA GLN A 70 25.32 4.51 19.83
C GLN A 70 25.45 3.71 18.52
N ALA A 71 25.53 2.38 18.59
CA ALA A 71 25.53 1.53 17.40
C ALA A 71 24.21 1.67 16.62
N ALA A 72 23.06 1.71 17.30
CA ALA A 72 21.75 1.92 16.68
C ALA A 72 21.67 3.29 15.96
N ASN A 73 22.12 4.36 16.62
CA ASN A 73 22.16 5.71 16.05
C ASN A 73 23.11 5.80 14.85
N ALA A 74 24.20 5.04 14.86
CA ALA A 74 25.14 4.89 13.74
C ALA A 74 24.63 3.96 12.63
N ARG A 75 23.38 3.47 12.72
CA ARG A 75 22.76 2.50 11.80
C ARG A 75 23.51 1.16 11.68
N ARG A 76 24.36 0.84 12.66
CA ARG A 76 25.02 -0.46 12.80
C ARG A 76 24.09 -1.40 13.55
N TYR A 77 22.98 -1.78 12.92
CA TYR A 77 21.89 -2.45 13.60
C TYR A 77 22.27 -3.83 14.16
N GLU A 78 23.10 -4.60 13.46
CA GLU A 78 23.58 -5.89 13.98
C GLU A 78 24.48 -5.73 15.22
N ASP A 79 25.32 -4.68 15.26
CA ASP A 79 26.12 -4.36 16.45
C ASP A 79 25.23 -3.90 17.60
N ALA A 80 24.17 -3.13 17.31
CA ALA A 80 23.19 -2.69 18.29
C ALA A 80 22.43 -3.86 18.89
N ILE A 81 21.97 -4.81 18.07
CA ILE A 81 21.28 -6.03 18.51
C ILE A 81 22.17 -6.81 19.48
N LYS A 82 23.44 -7.08 19.12
CA LYS A 82 24.40 -7.75 20.00
C LYS A 82 24.68 -6.95 21.28
N GLY A 83 24.66 -5.62 21.21
CA GLY A 83 24.79 -4.74 22.36
C GLY A 83 23.61 -4.91 23.33
N PHE A 84 22.38 -4.85 22.82
CA PHE A 84 21.19 -5.06 23.63
C PHE A 84 21.07 -6.50 24.13
N ASP A 85 21.49 -7.51 23.37
CA ASP A 85 21.57 -8.90 23.85
C ASP A 85 22.45 -9.03 25.10
N ARG A 86 23.58 -8.32 25.16
CA ARG A 86 24.44 -8.27 26.34
C ARG A 86 23.76 -7.63 27.55
N VAL A 87 23.00 -6.55 27.33
CA VAL A 87 22.18 -5.91 28.40
C VAL A 87 21.12 -6.87 28.90
N LEU A 88 20.43 -7.57 27.99
CA LEU A 88 19.35 -8.50 28.33
C LEU A 88 19.85 -9.80 28.97
N ALA A 89 21.10 -10.18 28.74
CA ALA A 89 21.71 -11.30 29.44
C ALA A 89 21.89 -11.02 30.94
N THR A 90 22.11 -9.76 31.34
CA THR A 90 22.25 -9.36 32.75
C THR A 90 20.93 -8.90 33.36
N ASN A 91 20.08 -8.22 32.58
CA ASN A 91 18.74 -7.79 32.98
C ASN A 91 17.69 -8.16 31.91
N PRO A 92 17.16 -9.41 31.95
CA PRO A 92 16.23 -9.89 30.94
C PRO A 92 14.90 -9.13 30.84
N ARG A 93 14.53 -8.42 31.92
CA ARG A 93 13.28 -7.64 32.01
C ARG A 93 13.48 -6.15 31.73
N ASN A 94 14.64 -5.73 31.24
CA ASN A 94 14.84 -4.35 30.82
C ASN A 94 13.96 -4.02 29.59
N ALA A 95 12.81 -3.38 29.83
CA ALA A 95 11.85 -3.02 28.79
C ALA A 95 12.46 -2.14 27.70
N GLN A 96 13.33 -1.17 28.08
CA GLN A 96 13.96 -0.30 27.09
C GLN A 96 14.93 -1.05 26.19
N ALA A 97 15.76 -1.95 26.74
CA ALA A 97 16.67 -2.78 25.96
C ALA A 97 15.92 -3.74 25.03
N ARG A 98 14.85 -4.40 25.52
CA ARG A 98 13.98 -5.25 24.69
C ARG A 98 13.37 -4.47 23.52
N PHE A 99 12.85 -3.28 23.79
CA PHE A 99 12.25 -2.43 22.77
C PHE A 99 13.26 -1.97 21.72
N GLN A 100 14.42 -1.45 22.16
CA GLN A 100 15.45 -0.96 21.26
C GLN A 100 16.05 -2.09 20.41
N ARG A 101 16.16 -3.30 20.98
CA ARG A 101 16.52 -4.50 20.23
C ARG A 101 15.48 -4.85 19.17
N ALA A 102 14.20 -4.90 19.53
CA ALA A 102 13.12 -5.18 18.58
C ALA A 102 13.06 -4.14 17.45
N TRP A 103 13.26 -2.86 17.79
CA TRP A 103 13.38 -1.78 16.81
C TRP A 103 14.59 -1.98 15.89
N ALA A 104 15.77 -2.29 16.44
CA ALA A 104 16.98 -2.54 15.66
C ALA A 104 16.82 -3.76 14.73
N LEU A 105 16.13 -4.82 15.16
CA LEU A 105 15.76 -5.96 14.31
C LEU A 105 14.93 -5.52 13.10
N ALA A 106 13.91 -4.68 13.32
CA ALA A 106 13.09 -4.16 12.24
C ALA A 106 13.90 -3.30 11.26
N GLN A 107 14.82 -2.46 11.76
CA GLN A 107 15.70 -1.64 10.91
C GLN A 107 16.73 -2.46 10.14
N ALA A 108 17.16 -3.60 10.68
CA ALA A 108 18.02 -4.57 10.00
C ALA A 108 17.27 -5.40 8.93
N GLY A 109 15.95 -5.22 8.78
CA GLY A 109 15.12 -6.01 7.86
C GLY A 109 14.72 -7.39 8.42
N ARG A 110 15.01 -7.67 9.69
CA ARG A 110 14.64 -8.90 10.39
C ARG A 110 13.23 -8.77 10.96
N GLU A 111 12.27 -8.53 10.08
CA GLU A 111 10.91 -8.12 10.45
C GLU A 111 10.16 -9.18 11.25
N ASP A 112 10.27 -10.47 10.91
CA ASP A 112 9.57 -11.54 11.63
C ASP A 112 10.04 -11.63 13.09
N GLU A 113 11.36 -11.48 13.31
CA GLU A 113 11.93 -11.46 14.66
C GLU A 113 11.52 -10.20 15.43
N ALA A 114 11.39 -9.05 14.75
CA ALA A 114 10.89 -7.83 15.36
C ALA A 114 9.42 -7.96 15.77
N ILE A 115 8.57 -8.55 14.91
CA ILE A 115 7.17 -8.84 15.25
C ILE A 115 7.10 -9.74 16.47
N GLN A 116 7.85 -10.85 16.48
CA GLN A 116 7.88 -11.74 17.64
C GLN A 116 8.30 -11.00 18.91
N ALA A 117 9.39 -10.23 18.86
CA ALA A 117 9.89 -9.49 20.01
C ALA A 117 8.88 -8.44 20.53
N PHE A 118 8.22 -7.68 19.65
CA PHE A 118 7.19 -6.74 20.07
C PHE A 118 5.92 -7.44 20.59
N SER A 119 5.54 -8.60 20.05
CA SER A 119 4.43 -9.39 20.57
C SER A 119 4.72 -9.92 21.98
N GLU A 120 5.93 -10.42 22.23
CA GLU A 120 6.37 -10.82 23.57
C GLU A 120 6.36 -9.63 24.53
N MET A 121 6.81 -8.45 24.08
CA MET A 121 6.74 -7.24 24.90
C MET A 121 5.32 -6.79 25.21
N ALA A 122 4.39 -6.88 24.25
CA ALA A 122 2.98 -6.54 24.47
C ALA A 122 2.33 -7.46 25.52
N GLN A 123 2.80 -8.70 25.64
CA GLN A 123 2.35 -9.65 26.66
C GLN A 123 2.98 -9.38 28.03
N ASP A 124 4.29 -9.13 28.06
CA ASP A 124 5.05 -8.97 29.30
C ASP A 124 4.89 -7.58 29.95
N PHE A 125 4.57 -6.55 29.15
CA PHE A 125 4.41 -5.16 29.56
C PHE A 125 3.10 -4.56 29.00
N PRO A 126 1.94 -5.05 29.46
CA PRO A 126 0.62 -4.65 28.91
C PRO A 126 0.28 -3.17 29.15
N GLU A 127 1.00 -2.47 30.02
CA GLU A 127 0.86 -1.04 30.26
C GLU A 127 1.52 -0.15 29.20
N LEU A 128 2.32 -0.72 28.32
CA LEU A 128 3.05 0.00 27.28
C LEU A 128 2.26 0.03 25.97
N PRO A 129 1.87 1.21 25.45
CA PRO A 129 1.25 1.30 24.13
C PRO A 129 2.26 1.14 22.97
N GLU A 130 3.55 1.31 23.23
CA GLU A 130 4.58 1.34 22.19
C GLU A 130 4.74 0.01 21.44
N PRO A 131 4.76 -1.19 22.08
CA PRO A 131 4.83 -2.46 21.36
C PRO A 131 3.68 -2.65 20.36
N HIS A 132 2.43 -2.41 20.77
CA HIS A 132 1.25 -2.45 19.90
C HIS A 132 1.37 -1.48 18.73
N ASN A 133 1.79 -0.25 18.98
CA ASN A 133 2.06 0.70 17.91
C ASN A 133 3.08 0.14 16.90
N ASN A 134 4.23 -0.36 17.35
CA ASN A 134 5.27 -0.86 16.42
C ASN A 134 4.83 -2.13 15.66
N LEU A 135 4.06 -3.02 16.28
CA LEU A 135 3.40 -4.15 15.59
C LEU A 135 2.51 -3.64 14.45
N ALA A 136 1.71 -2.61 14.71
CA ALA A 136 0.85 -2.05 13.69
C ALA A 136 1.62 -1.51 12.48
N LEU A 137 2.72 -0.81 12.71
CA LEU A 137 3.57 -0.30 11.63
C LEU A 137 4.18 -1.45 10.80
N LEU A 138 4.61 -2.53 11.45
CA LEU A 138 5.12 -3.72 10.77
C LEU A 138 4.03 -4.41 9.94
N TYR A 139 2.82 -4.56 10.47
CA TYR A 139 1.68 -5.10 9.73
C TYR A 139 1.26 -4.20 8.56
N ALA A 140 1.21 -2.89 8.77
CA ALA A 140 0.90 -1.93 7.70
C ALA A 140 1.95 -1.94 6.59
N LYS A 141 3.23 -2.13 6.92
CA LYS A 141 4.32 -2.30 5.93
C LYS A 141 4.10 -3.55 5.07
N ARG A 142 3.54 -4.62 5.63
CA ARG A 142 3.14 -5.85 4.92
C ARG A 142 1.82 -5.73 4.16
N GLY A 143 1.16 -4.57 4.23
CA GLY A 143 -0.17 -4.35 3.64
C GLY A 143 -1.33 -4.94 4.46
N ASP A 144 -1.06 -5.52 5.63
CA ASP A 144 -2.09 -6.03 6.52
C ASP A 144 -2.67 -4.91 7.39
N LEU A 145 -3.47 -4.06 6.75
CA LEU A 145 -4.05 -2.88 7.37
C LEU A 145 -5.06 -3.22 8.48
N LYS A 146 -5.70 -4.40 8.43
CA LYS A 146 -6.65 -4.83 9.45
C LYS A 146 -5.96 -5.22 10.75
N ARG A 147 -4.85 -5.97 10.67
CA ARG A 147 -4.04 -6.22 11.88
C ARG A 147 -3.41 -4.93 12.39
N ALA A 148 -2.97 -4.04 11.50
CA ALA A 148 -2.45 -2.74 11.92
C ALA A 148 -3.49 -1.90 12.69
N GLU A 149 -4.73 -1.85 12.20
CA GLU A 149 -5.84 -1.19 12.89
C GLU A 149 -6.09 -1.78 14.28
N ALA A 150 -6.18 -3.12 14.39
CA ALA A 150 -6.43 -3.79 15.66
C ALA A 150 -5.36 -3.48 16.71
N GLU A 151 -4.09 -3.53 16.33
CA GLU A 151 -2.97 -3.21 17.23
C GLU A 151 -2.98 -1.74 17.66
N LEU A 152 -3.31 -0.81 16.77
CA LEU A 152 -3.40 0.61 17.15
C LEU A 152 -4.58 0.90 18.07
N LEU A 153 -5.71 0.23 17.87
CA LEU A 153 -6.85 0.33 18.80
C LEU A 153 -6.44 -0.13 20.20
N LEU A 154 -5.72 -1.26 20.31
CA LEU A 154 -5.14 -1.72 21.58
C LEU A 154 -4.19 -0.67 22.17
N ALA A 155 -3.30 -0.07 21.38
CA ALA A 155 -2.41 0.98 21.87
C ALA A 155 -3.17 2.19 22.46
N THR A 156 -4.28 2.60 21.82
CA THR A 156 -5.12 3.70 22.32
C THR A 156 -6.00 3.31 23.51
N GLU A 157 -6.32 2.03 23.66
CA GLU A 157 -7.03 1.50 24.83
C GLU A 157 -6.10 1.46 26.05
N VAL A 158 -4.86 0.95 25.87
CA VAL A 158 -3.82 0.91 26.90
C VAL A 158 -3.50 2.33 27.41
N LYS A 159 -3.38 3.29 26.49
CA LYS A 159 -3.13 4.69 26.85
C LYS A 159 -3.98 5.65 25.99
N PRO A 160 -5.15 6.10 26.50
CA PRO A 160 -6.04 7.01 25.77
C PRO A 160 -5.41 8.34 25.34
N ALA A 161 -4.34 8.79 26.01
CA ALA A 161 -3.59 10.00 25.66
C ALA A 161 -2.44 9.76 24.66
N PHE A 162 -2.31 8.55 24.10
CA PHE A 162 -1.24 8.20 23.17
C PHE A 162 -1.50 8.75 21.77
N ALA A 163 -1.22 10.05 21.59
CA ALA A 163 -1.50 10.79 20.36
C ALA A 163 -0.93 10.14 19.08
N VAL A 164 0.26 9.53 19.17
CA VAL A 164 0.90 8.83 18.03
C VAL A 164 0.03 7.68 17.51
N GLY A 165 -0.66 6.95 18.41
CA GLY A 165 -1.58 5.88 18.01
C GLY A 165 -2.74 6.39 17.15
N TYR A 166 -3.33 7.53 17.51
CA TYR A 166 -4.40 8.15 16.73
C TYR A 166 -3.92 8.68 15.37
N THR A 167 -2.73 9.27 15.30
CA THR A 167 -2.12 9.68 14.03
C THR A 167 -1.96 8.47 13.10
N ASN A 168 -1.43 7.37 13.62
CA ASN A 168 -1.24 6.15 12.85
C ASN A 168 -2.57 5.48 12.47
N LEU A 169 -3.61 5.54 13.31
CA LEU A 169 -4.97 5.09 12.96
C LEU A 169 -5.52 5.89 11.78
N GLY A 170 -5.35 7.22 11.79
CA GLY A 170 -5.75 8.08 10.68
C GLY A 170 -5.11 7.65 9.36
N ASP A 171 -3.81 7.36 9.38
CA ASP A 171 -3.08 6.86 8.21
C ASP A 171 -3.53 5.47 7.76
N VAL A 172 -3.79 4.55 8.69
CA VAL A 172 -4.34 3.22 8.38
C VAL A 172 -5.74 3.34 7.78
N TYR A 173 -6.63 4.15 8.37
CA TYR A 173 -7.98 4.38 7.85
C TYR A 173 -7.98 5.01 6.47
N ARG A 174 -7.06 5.94 6.21
CA ARG A 174 -6.89 6.55 4.89
C ARG A 174 -6.55 5.48 3.84
N ARG A 175 -5.62 4.57 4.14
CA ARG A 175 -5.25 3.46 3.24
C ARG A 175 -6.38 2.44 3.07
N LEU A 176 -7.11 2.12 4.14
CA LEU A 176 -8.30 1.26 4.08
C LEU A 176 -9.39 1.88 3.20
N ALA A 177 -9.62 3.19 3.32
CA ALA A 177 -10.57 3.91 2.47
C ALA A 177 -10.14 3.89 0.99
N GLU A 178 -8.85 4.07 0.69
CA GLU A 178 -8.32 3.94 -0.66
C GLU A 178 -8.56 2.54 -1.25
N GLN A 179 -8.29 1.47 -0.48
CA GLN A 179 -8.58 0.10 -0.91
C GLN A 179 -10.07 -0.11 -1.17
N ALA A 180 -10.95 0.38 -0.30
CA ALA A 180 -12.39 0.25 -0.44
C ALA A 180 -12.92 0.99 -1.67
N TYR A 181 -12.48 2.23 -1.91
CA TYR A 181 -12.87 2.99 -3.10
C TYR A 181 -12.34 2.37 -4.39
N THR A 182 -11.12 1.84 -4.38
CA THR A 182 -10.53 1.15 -5.54
C THR A 182 -11.35 -0.10 -5.88
N GLU A 183 -11.74 -0.89 -4.88
CA GLU A 183 -12.60 -2.05 -5.08
C GLU A 183 -13.98 -1.64 -5.58
N ALA A 184 -14.57 -0.56 -5.04
CA ALA A 184 -15.84 -0.03 -5.53
C ALA A 184 -15.79 0.33 -7.03
N LEU A 185 -14.73 1.02 -7.48
CA LEU A 185 -14.55 1.35 -8.90
C LEU A 185 -14.28 0.14 -9.77
N ARG A 186 -13.62 -0.89 -9.24
CA ARG A 186 -13.44 -2.15 -9.96
C ARG A 186 -14.78 -2.84 -10.24
N ARG A 187 -15.74 -2.74 -9.31
CA ARG A 187 -17.09 -3.31 -9.45
C ARG A 187 -18.01 -2.41 -10.27
N ASN A 188 -17.92 -1.11 -10.08
CA ASN A 188 -18.69 -0.09 -10.76
C ASN A 188 -17.78 1.07 -11.18
N PRO A 189 -17.22 1.03 -12.40
CA PRO A 189 -16.31 2.07 -12.89
C PRO A 189 -16.94 3.47 -12.95
N GLY A 190 -18.28 3.57 -12.93
CA GLY A 190 -19.02 4.83 -12.94
C GLY A 190 -19.32 5.40 -11.55
N ASP A 191 -18.81 4.83 -10.46
CA ASP A 191 -19.05 5.34 -9.11
C ASP A 191 -18.36 6.70 -8.89
N ALA A 192 -19.15 7.76 -9.04
CA ALA A 192 -18.68 9.15 -8.88
C ALA A 192 -18.22 9.44 -7.45
N ARG A 193 -18.81 8.80 -6.44
CA ARG A 193 -18.47 9.01 -5.02
C ARG A 193 -17.12 8.36 -4.71
N ALA A 194 -16.90 7.13 -5.15
CA ALA A 194 -15.61 6.45 -4.98
C ALA A 194 -14.49 7.19 -5.73
N SER A 195 -14.77 7.66 -6.95
CA SER A 195 -13.83 8.50 -7.72
C SER A 195 -13.52 9.84 -7.04
N ALA A 196 -14.50 10.47 -6.41
CA ALA A 196 -14.29 11.70 -5.64
C ALA A 196 -13.50 11.43 -4.34
N GLY A 197 -13.80 10.34 -3.65
CA GLY A 197 -13.10 9.91 -2.44
C GLY A 197 -11.61 9.70 -2.69
N LEU A 198 -11.23 8.95 -3.72
CA LEU A 198 -9.80 8.77 -4.08
C LEU A 198 -9.09 10.10 -4.40
N ARG A 199 -9.77 11.05 -5.04
CA ARG A 199 -9.21 12.40 -5.31
C ARG A 199 -8.98 13.19 -4.03
N GLN A 200 -9.82 13.03 -3.02
CA GLN A 200 -9.67 13.70 -1.72
C GLN A 200 -8.55 13.07 -0.87
N LEU A 201 -8.32 11.76 -1.00
CA LEU A 201 -7.26 11.04 -0.29
C LEU A 201 -5.89 11.22 -0.96
N ALA A 202 -5.86 11.68 -2.22
CA ALA A 202 -4.62 11.94 -2.94
C ALA A 202 -3.80 13.06 -2.25
N PRO A 203 -2.48 12.92 -2.16
CA PRO A 203 -1.63 13.96 -1.57
C PRO A 203 -1.82 15.29 -2.33
N ALA A 204 -1.68 16.42 -1.64
CA ALA A 204 -1.89 17.75 -2.23
C ALA A 204 -1.07 18.01 -3.51
N SER A 205 0.06 17.33 -3.68
CA SER A 205 0.90 17.36 -4.89
C SER A 205 0.26 16.69 -6.11
N ALA A 206 -0.68 15.76 -5.93
CA ALA A 206 -1.42 15.09 -6.99
C ALA A 206 -2.68 15.86 -7.43
N VAL A 207 -3.13 16.84 -6.64
CA VAL A 207 -4.33 17.65 -6.93
C VAL A 207 -4.02 18.85 -7.85
N ALA A 208 -2.75 19.10 -8.17
CA ALA A 208 -2.28 20.28 -8.90
C ALA A 208 -2.34 20.20 -10.44
N ALA A 209 -3.11 19.29 -11.03
CA ALA A 209 -3.41 19.33 -12.46
C ALA A 209 -4.83 19.89 -12.67
N PRO A 210 -5.01 21.20 -12.92
CA PRO A 210 -6.29 21.70 -13.39
C PRO A 210 -6.64 21.03 -14.73
N PRO A 211 -7.93 20.77 -15.01
CA PRO A 211 -8.33 20.25 -16.30
C PRO A 211 -7.87 21.22 -17.39
N LYS A 212 -7.10 20.71 -18.36
CA LYS A 212 -6.72 21.48 -19.56
C LYS A 212 -8.01 22.00 -20.19
N PRO A 213 -8.18 23.32 -20.42
CA PRO A 213 -9.38 23.83 -21.05
C PRO A 213 -9.61 23.10 -22.36
N ALA A 214 -10.81 22.53 -22.54
CA ALA A 214 -11.18 21.93 -23.80
C ALA A 214 -10.99 22.99 -24.90
N ALA A 215 -10.16 22.68 -25.91
CA ALA A 215 -9.98 23.55 -27.04
C ALA A 215 -11.35 23.82 -27.68
N PRO A 216 -11.67 25.08 -28.05
CA PRO A 216 -12.95 25.37 -28.67
C PRO A 216 -13.06 24.54 -29.96
N ALA A 217 -14.18 23.83 -30.08
CA ALA A 217 -14.51 23.07 -31.27
C ALA A 217 -14.44 24.00 -32.49
N ALA A 218 -13.52 23.72 -33.40
CA ALA A 218 -13.43 24.40 -34.68
C ALA A 218 -14.71 24.11 -35.47
N THR A 219 -15.63 25.08 -35.48
CA THR A 219 -16.78 25.05 -36.38
C THR A 219 -16.26 25.25 -37.80
N GLY A 220 -16.16 24.16 -38.55
CA GLY A 220 -15.88 24.19 -39.99
C GLY A 220 -17.00 24.92 -40.73
N ARG A 221 -16.69 26.06 -41.35
CA ARG A 221 -17.47 26.58 -42.47
C ARG A 221 -16.84 26.11 -43.78
N LYS A 222 -17.57 25.20 -44.44
CA LYS A 222 -17.32 24.70 -45.79
C LYS A 222 -17.63 25.82 -46.79
N ALA A 223 -16.61 26.38 -47.44
CA ALA A 223 -16.78 27.26 -48.59
C ALA A 223 -16.92 26.40 -49.86
N ALA A 224 -18.02 26.56 -50.58
CA ALA A 224 -18.23 25.98 -51.91
C ALA A 224 -17.89 27.01 -53.00
N PRO A 225 -17.35 26.61 -54.17
CA PRO A 225 -17.05 27.52 -55.26
C PRO A 225 -18.22 27.58 -56.26
N GLY A 226 -18.57 28.78 -56.73
CA GLY A 226 -19.51 29.00 -57.82
C GLY A 226 -19.11 30.26 -58.56
N GLY A 227 -18.46 30.10 -59.70
CA GLY A 227 -17.98 31.20 -60.53
C GLY A 227 -18.99 31.68 -61.58
N ARG A 228 -18.73 32.92 -62.04
CA ARG A 228 -19.00 33.51 -63.39
C ARG A 228 -20.49 33.58 -63.81
N GLN A 229 -21.04 34.62 -64.45
CA GLN A 229 -20.55 35.71 -65.31
C GLN A 229 -21.73 36.72 -65.43
N SER A 230 -21.53 38.03 -65.28
CA SER A 230 -21.56 39.06 -66.36
C SER A 230 -22.98 39.50 -66.81
N PRO A 231 -23.17 40.56 -67.62
CA PRO A 231 -23.50 41.90 -67.11
C PRO A 231 -24.74 42.54 -67.78
N ALA A 232 -24.99 43.80 -67.39
CA ALA A 232 -25.51 44.90 -68.21
C ALA A 232 -27.00 45.30 -68.13
N SER A 233 -27.13 46.63 -68.01
CA SER A 233 -28.12 47.52 -68.64
C SER A 233 -29.45 47.78 -67.94
N ALA A 234 -29.65 49.08 -67.70
CA ALA A 234 -30.89 49.75 -67.27
C ALA A 234 -32.08 49.52 -68.22
N PRO A 235 -33.29 49.97 -67.85
CA PRO A 235 -33.71 51.28 -68.36
C PRO A 235 -34.52 52.12 -67.36
N ALA A 236 -34.99 53.27 -67.88
CA ALA A 236 -35.44 54.50 -67.24
C ALA A 236 -36.86 54.51 -66.64
N ALA A 237 -37.07 55.57 -65.86
CA ALA A 237 -38.27 56.43 -65.73
C ALA A 237 -39.58 55.85 -65.19
N ASN A 238 -40.04 56.45 -64.08
CA ASN A 238 -41.13 57.44 -64.12
C ASN A 238 -40.90 58.51 -63.05
#